data_AF-A0A3C1RMY0-F1
#
_entry.id   AF-A0A3C1RMY0-F1
#
_cell.length_a   1.000
_cell.length_b   1.000
_cell.length_c   1.000
_cell.angle_alpha   90.00
_cell.angle_beta   90.00
_cell.angle_gamma   90.00
#
_symmetry.space_group_name_H-M   'P 1'
#
loop_
_entity.id
_entity.type
_entity.pdbx_description
1 polymer ?
#
loop_
_entity_poly.entity_id
_entity_poly.type
_entity_poly.pdbx_seq_one_letter_code
_entity_poly.pdbx_strand_id
1 'polypeptide(L)'
;QFDQTDVALVIGANDVVNPAAREDKNSPIYGMPILDVDKAKHTIVIKRGMSTGFAGVENELFYKDKTMMLFGSAKDVVAKLVSEVKQL
;
A
#
# COMPACT_ATOMS: atom_id res chain seq x y z
N GLN A 1 14.31 7.98 0.12
CA GLN A 1 14.72 6.58 -0.16
C GLN A 1 13.77 5.91 -1.15
N PHE A 2 12.44 6.02 -0.98
CA PHE A 2 11.47 5.41 -1.91
C PHE A 2 11.57 5.88 -3.36
N ASP A 3 12.01 7.10 -3.65
CA ASP A 3 12.21 7.59 -5.04
C ASP A 3 13.24 6.75 -5.83
N GLN A 4 14.11 6.02 -5.15
CA GLN A 4 15.11 5.13 -5.75
C GLN A 4 14.70 3.65 -5.67
N THR A 5 13.50 3.34 -5.15
CA THR A 5 13.01 1.98 -4.99
C THR A 5 12.20 1.55 -6.22
N ASP A 6 12.56 0.40 -6.81
CA ASP A 6 11.83 -0.15 -7.94
C ASP A 6 10.43 -0.65 -7.55
N VAL A 7 10.33 -1.41 -6.46
CA VAL A 7 9.06 -1.98 -6.00
C VAL A 7 8.91 -1.80 -4.49
N ALA A 8 7.80 -1.20 -4.06
CA ALA A 8 7.37 -1.16 -2.66
C ALA A 8 6.27 -2.21 -2.42
N LEU A 9 6.56 -3.24 -1.61
CA LEU A 9 5.59 -4.26 -1.22
C LEU A 9 4.93 -3.89 0.12
N VAL A 10 3.66 -3.52 0.08
CA VAL A 10 2.85 -3.12 1.23
C VAL A 10 1.97 -4.29 1.65
N ILE A 11 2.11 -4.77 2.88
CA ILE A 11 1.38 -5.94 3.39
C ILE A 11 0.48 -5.54 4.54
N GLY A 12 -0.83 -5.54 4.33
CA GLY A 12 -1.84 -5.28 5.36
C GLY A 12 -1.89 -3.86 5.93
N ALA A 13 -0.96 -2.98 5.54
CA ALA A 13 -0.97 -1.58 5.93
C ALA A 13 -1.99 -0.76 5.11
N ASN A 14 -2.58 0.25 5.75
CA ASN A 14 -3.52 1.16 5.12
C ASN A 14 -3.20 2.62 5.50
N ASP A 15 -3.55 3.05 6.72
CA ASP A 15 -3.43 4.46 7.11
C ASP A 15 -1.99 4.99 7.07
N VAL A 16 -1.01 4.17 7.47
CA VAL A 16 0.42 4.53 7.53
C VAL A 16 1.09 4.70 6.15
N VAL A 17 0.37 4.40 5.07
CA VAL A 17 0.83 4.58 3.68
C VAL A 17 -0.12 5.47 2.88
N ASN A 18 -1.08 6.12 3.54
CA ASN A 18 -2.13 6.89 2.86
C ASN A 18 -1.64 8.31 2.50
N PRO A 19 -1.52 8.67 1.20
CA PRO A 19 -1.04 9.98 0.78
C PRO A 19 -1.89 11.16 1.27
N ALA A 20 -3.15 10.92 1.62
CA ALA A 20 -4.04 11.94 2.18
C ALA A 20 -3.46 12.60 3.45
N ALA A 21 -2.62 11.91 4.21
CA ALA A 21 -1.93 12.48 5.37
C ALA A 21 -0.98 13.64 5.00
N ARG A 22 -0.54 13.71 3.74
CA ARG A 22 0.38 14.72 3.20
C ARG A 22 -0.32 15.70 2.25
N GLU A 23 -1.31 15.23 1.50
CA GLU A 23 -1.90 15.96 0.36
C GLU A 23 -3.25 16.62 0.69
N ASP A 24 -4.06 16.05 1.59
CA ASP A 24 -5.40 16.54 1.89
C ASP A 24 -5.50 17.14 3.30
N LYS A 25 -5.57 18.47 3.39
CA LYS A 25 -5.71 19.23 4.65
C LYS A 25 -7.01 18.95 5.40
N ASN A 26 -8.04 18.43 4.74
CA ASN A 26 -9.32 18.10 5.36
C ASN A 26 -9.36 16.66 5.87
N SER A 27 -8.34 15.85 5.54
CA SER A 27 -8.25 14.47 5.98
C SER A 27 -8.04 14.38 7.49
N PRO A 28 -8.71 13.48 8.22
CA PRO A 28 -8.50 13.27 9.65
C PRO A 28 -7.09 12.76 9.98
N ILE A 29 -6.34 12.29 8.98
CA ILE A 29 -4.94 11.85 9.12
C ILE A 29 -3.93 12.89 8.63
N TYR A 30 -4.37 14.11 8.28
CA TYR A 30 -3.46 15.15 7.81
C TYR A 30 -2.39 15.49 8.86
N GLY A 31 -1.13 15.54 8.43
CA GLY A 31 0.03 15.77 9.28
C GLY A 31 0.56 14.52 10.00
N MET A 32 -0.10 13.37 9.87
CA MET A 32 0.43 12.09 10.37
C MET A 32 1.69 11.70 9.59
N PRO A 33 2.82 11.37 10.25
CA PRO A 33 3.97 10.82 9.56
C PRO A 33 3.62 9.48 8.89
N ILE A 34 3.83 9.39 7.58
CA ILE A 34 3.55 8.20 6.76
C ILE A 34 4.82 7.72 6.04
N LEU A 35 4.75 6.51 5.49
CA LEU A 35 5.73 6.03 4.52
C LEU A 35 5.30 6.45 3.11
N ASP A 36 6.17 7.20 2.43
CA ASP A 36 5.98 7.67 1.04
C ASP A 36 6.16 6.52 0.01
N VAL A 37 5.49 5.39 0.20
CA VAL A 37 5.56 4.22 -0.69
C VAL A 37 5.06 4.53 -2.10
N ASP A 38 4.24 5.58 -2.22
CA ASP A 38 3.75 6.14 -3.47
C ASP A 38 4.84 6.84 -4.28
N LYS A 39 6.07 6.96 -3.77
CA LYS A 39 7.22 7.47 -4.53
C LYS A 39 8.03 6.38 -5.24
N ALA A 40 7.86 5.11 -4.89
CA ALA A 40 8.50 3.99 -5.60
C ALA A 40 8.07 3.93 -7.08
N LYS A 41 8.86 3.27 -7.94
CA LYS A 41 8.48 3.10 -9.35
C LYS A 41 7.19 2.29 -9.50
N HIS A 42 7.03 1.25 -8.68
CA HIS A 42 5.80 0.48 -8.54
C HIS A 42 5.49 0.19 -7.08
N THR A 43 4.19 0.07 -6.76
CA THR A 43 3.71 -0.31 -5.43
C THR A 43 2.79 -1.51 -5.57
N ILE A 44 2.96 -2.52 -4.72
CA ILE A 44 2.08 -3.68 -4.65
C ILE A 44 1.46 -3.72 -3.26
N VAL A 45 0.13 -3.73 -3.18
CA VAL A 45 -0.60 -3.73 -1.90
C VAL A 45 -1.34 -5.05 -1.73
N ILE A 46 -1.02 -5.76 -0.64
CA ILE A 46 -1.69 -7.00 -0.24
C ILE A 46 -2.72 -6.70 0.84
N LYS A 47 -4.00 -6.89 0.52
CA LYS A 47 -5.12 -6.78 1.47
C LYS A 47 -6.31 -7.63 1.05
N ARG A 48 -7.29 -7.83 1.92
CA ARG A 48 -8.45 -8.73 1.64
C ARG A 48 -9.51 -8.15 0.71
N GLY A 49 -9.58 -6.83 0.56
CA GLY A 49 -10.60 -6.12 -0.22
C GLY A 49 -10.35 -4.61 -0.14
N MET A 50 -11.30 -3.74 -0.50
CA MET A 50 -11.10 -2.27 -0.50
C MET A 50 -11.43 -1.54 0.80
N SER A 51 -11.80 -2.26 1.86
CA SER A 51 -12.18 -1.68 3.17
C SER A 51 -11.15 -0.68 3.73
N THR A 52 -11.66 0.35 4.42
CA THR A 52 -10.88 1.39 5.08
C THR A 52 -10.05 0.85 6.25
N GLY A 53 -9.07 1.64 6.69
CA GLY A 53 -8.27 1.35 7.88
C GLY A 53 -8.94 1.81 9.17
N PHE A 54 -8.15 2.04 10.20
CA PHE A 54 -8.62 2.48 11.51
C PHE A 54 -9.19 3.89 11.45
N ALA A 55 -8.54 4.78 10.70
CA ALA A 55 -8.99 6.16 10.52
C ALA A 55 -10.31 6.30 9.74
N GLY A 56 -10.85 5.19 9.18
CA GLY A 56 -12.15 5.20 8.48
C GLY A 56 -12.15 5.97 7.16
N VAL A 57 -10.98 6.31 6.62
CA VAL A 57 -10.83 7.00 5.34
C VAL A 57 -10.43 6.05 4.22
N GLU A 58 -10.84 6.39 3.00
CA GLU A 58 -10.33 5.75 1.80
C GLU A 58 -8.86 6.12 1.59
N ASN A 59 -8.15 5.26 0.87
CA ASN A 59 -6.73 5.43 0.62
C ASN A 59 -6.48 5.60 -0.88
N GLU A 60 -6.11 6.83 -1.24
CA GLU A 60 -5.87 7.25 -2.62
C GLU A 60 -4.74 6.47 -3.28
N LEU A 61 -3.80 5.91 -2.50
CA LEU A 61 -2.73 5.05 -3.01
C LEU A 61 -3.26 3.92 -3.88
N PHE A 62 -4.41 3.34 -3.52
CA PHE A 62 -4.99 2.16 -4.16
C PHE A 62 -5.50 2.44 -5.58
N TYR A 63 -5.62 3.71 -5.95
CA TYR A 63 -6.12 4.17 -7.24
C TYR A 63 -5.03 4.78 -8.12
N LYS A 64 -3.78 4.91 -7.63
CA LYS A 64 -2.66 5.43 -8.43
C LYS A 64 -2.25 4.41 -9.49
N ASP A 65 -1.93 4.90 -10.71
CA ASP A 65 -1.59 4.06 -11.88
C ASP A 65 -0.46 3.06 -11.64
N LYS A 66 0.51 3.42 -10.79
CA LYS A 66 1.66 2.57 -10.46
C LYS A 66 1.43 1.64 -9.26
N THR A 67 0.20 1.59 -8.74
CA THR A 67 -0.18 0.73 -7.63
C THR A 67 -0.97 -0.47 -8.15
N MET A 68 -0.53 -1.67 -7.77
CA MET A 68 -1.24 -2.92 -8.02
C MET A 68 -1.85 -3.46 -6.73
N MET A 69 -3.13 -3.81 -6.79
CA MET A 69 -3.83 -4.45 -5.68
C MET A 69 -3.78 -5.97 -5.83
N LEU A 70 -3.25 -6.66 -4.82
CA LEU A 70 -3.21 -8.12 -4.75
C LEU A 70 -4.12 -8.59 -3.62
N PHE A 71 -5.34 -9.02 -3.98
CA PHE A 71 -6.34 -9.37 -2.99
C PHE A 71 -6.14 -10.76 -2.37
N GLY A 72 -6.21 -10.83 -1.05
CA GLY A 72 -6.17 -12.09 -0.30
C GLY A 72 -5.76 -11.90 1.16
N SER A 73 -5.72 -13.01 1.90
CA SER A 73 -5.10 -13.03 3.22
C SER A 73 -3.59 -12.80 3.06
N ALA A 74 -2.98 -12.00 3.95
CA ALA A 74 -1.56 -11.69 3.85
C ALA A 74 -0.70 -12.95 3.86
N LYS A 75 -1.02 -13.91 4.74
CA LYS A 75 -0.30 -15.17 4.86
C LYS A 75 -0.35 -15.98 3.57
N ASP A 76 -1.53 -16.17 3.00
CA ASP A 76 -1.72 -17.04 1.84
C ASP A 76 -1.09 -16.44 0.59
N VAL A 77 -1.26 -15.13 0.39
CA VAL A 77 -0.68 -14.41 -0.75
C VAL A 77 0.85 -14.42 -0.68
N VAL A 78 1.44 -14.14 0.49
CA VAL A 78 2.90 -14.17 0.66
C VAL A 78 3.44 -15.58 0.50
N ALA A 79 2.79 -16.59 1.07
CA ALA A 79 3.19 -17.99 0.92
C ALA A 79 3.17 -18.43 -0.55
N LYS A 80 2.13 -18.05 -1.29
CA LYS A 80 2.03 -18.30 -2.73
C LYS A 80 3.15 -17.58 -3.49
N LEU A 81 3.37 -16.29 -3.23
CA LEU A 81 4.43 -15.51 -3.87
C LEU A 81 5.81 -16.15 -3.69
N VAL A 82 6.14 -16.58 -2.48
CA VAL A 82 7.41 -17.28 -2.20
C VAL A 82 7.49 -18.61 -2.97
N SER A 83 6.38 -19.34 -3.10
CA SER A 83 6.34 -20.58 -3.88
C SER A 83 6.57 -20.34 -5.37
N GLU A 84 5.90 -19.34 -5.97
CA GLU A 84 6.06 -19.00 -7.39
C GLU A 84 7.50 -18.54 -7.70
N VAL A 85 8.09 -17.71 -6.83
CA VAL A 85 9.47 -17.23 -7.02
C VAL A 85 10.49 -18.38 -6.98
N LYS A 86 10.23 -19.45 -6.21
CA LYS A 86 11.10 -20.64 -6.17
C LYS A 86 11.03 -21.51 -7.42
N GLN A 87 10.00 -21.32 -8.25
CA GLN A 87 9.81 -22.06 -9.51
C GLN A 87 10.43 -21.35 -10.71
N LEU A 88 10.95 -20.13 -10.51
CA LEU A 88 11.77 -19.38 -11.46
C LEU A 88 13.23 -19.83 -11.38
#